data_AF-A0A1B0GLX1-F1
#
_entry.id   AF-A0A1B0GLX1-F1
#
_cell.length_a   1.000
_cell.length_b   1.000
_cell.length_c   1.000
_cell.angle_alpha   90.00
_cell.angle_beta   90.00
_cell.angle_gamma   90.00
#
_symmetry.space_group_name_H-M   'P 1'
#
loop_
_entity.id
_entity.type
_entity.pdbx_description
1 polymer ?
#
loop_
_entity_poly.entity_id
_entity_poly.type
_entity_poly.pdbx_seq_one_letter_code
_entity_poly.pdbx_strand_id
1 'polypeptide(L)'
;MPRIDPLQLLTCLGVLLAPNGGIRSAQEVRRLAGLMAKFSNRLVSKCIYIQILKCTDTELLGQFMGTGGWTLTHMWLQDGILTKNYPLVQEILELLLLCPVDVDRLKSNSAPKLVKQLSKESHE
;
A
#
# COMPACT_ATOMS: atom_id res chain seq x y z
N MET A 1 -10.77 -21.33 -3.44
CA MET A 1 -10.94 -20.20 -2.49
C MET A 1 -12.06 -19.31 -3.00
N PRO A 2 -12.91 -18.78 -2.11
CA PRO A 2 -14.04 -17.92 -2.50
C PRO A 2 -13.56 -16.60 -3.12
N ARG A 3 -14.37 -16.03 -4.01
CA ARG A 3 -14.13 -14.70 -4.58
C ARG A 3 -14.26 -13.66 -3.48
N ILE A 4 -13.41 -12.63 -3.51
CA ILE A 4 -13.51 -11.49 -2.59
C ILE A 4 -14.40 -10.44 -3.25
N ASP A 5 -15.49 -10.09 -2.58
CA ASP A 5 -16.35 -8.98 -2.96
C ASP A 5 -15.73 -7.67 -2.43
N PRO A 6 -15.37 -6.71 -3.31
CA PRO A 6 -14.75 -5.47 -2.89
C PRO A 6 -15.63 -4.62 -1.96
N LEU A 7 -16.94 -4.62 -2.17
CA LEU A 7 -17.87 -3.82 -1.36
C LEU A 7 -18.02 -4.44 0.04
N GLN A 8 -18.10 -5.77 0.12
CA GLN A 8 -18.11 -6.45 1.42
C GLN A 8 -16.81 -6.21 2.19
N LEU A 9 -15.65 -6.27 1.52
CA LEU A 9 -14.37 -5.98 2.18
C LEU A 9 -14.34 -4.55 2.75
N LEU A 10 -14.75 -3.56 1.96
CA LEU A 10 -14.85 -2.17 2.44
C LEU A 10 -15.84 -2.03 3.60
N THR A 11 -16.98 -2.71 3.53
CA THR A 11 -17.98 -2.71 4.61
C THR A 11 -17.41 -3.28 5.91
N CYS A 12 -16.68 -4.41 5.83
CA CYS A 12 -15.99 -5.00 6.98
C CYS A 12 -14.94 -4.07 7.58
N LEU A 13 -14.23 -3.30 6.75
CA LEU A 13 -13.21 -2.35 7.20
C LEU A 13 -13.80 -1.02 7.66
N GLY A 14 -15.06 -0.70 7.32
CA GLY A 14 -15.64 0.63 7.51
C GLY A 14 -15.55 1.19 8.93
N VAL A 15 -15.55 0.33 9.95
CA VAL A 15 -15.35 0.73 11.36
C VAL A 15 -13.94 1.24 11.67
N LEU A 16 -12.98 1.01 10.78
CA LEU A 16 -11.58 1.41 10.89
C LEU A 16 -11.27 2.64 10.01
N LEU A 17 -12.23 3.06 9.17
CA LEU A 17 -12.03 4.08 8.14
C LEU A 17 -12.70 5.41 8.52
N ALA A 18 -12.05 6.51 8.16
CA ALA A 18 -12.61 7.85 8.19
C ALA A 18 -13.62 8.05 7.03
N PRO A 19 -14.46 9.10 7.08
CA PRO A 19 -15.43 9.39 6.02
C PRO A 19 -14.82 9.57 4.62
N ASN A 20 -13.55 10.00 4.53
CA ASN A 20 -12.81 10.12 3.27
C ASN A 20 -12.25 8.79 2.74
N GLY A 21 -12.47 7.68 3.46
CA GLY A 21 -11.97 6.34 3.12
C GLY A 21 -10.56 6.03 3.64
N GLY A 22 -9.87 7.00 4.27
CA GLY A 22 -8.57 6.81 4.90
C GLY A 22 -8.65 6.12 6.26
N ILE A 23 -7.50 5.89 6.90
CA ILE A 23 -7.45 5.36 8.28
C ILE A 23 -8.11 6.36 9.24
N ARG A 24 -9.00 5.88 10.11
CA ARG A 24 -9.79 6.74 11.02
C ARG A 24 -8.97 7.45 12.09
N SER A 25 -8.00 6.76 12.69
CA SER A 25 -7.23 7.28 13.82
C SER A 25 -5.95 6.47 14.03
N ALA A 26 -5.03 7.00 14.85
CA ALA A 26 -3.79 6.34 15.24
C ALA A 26 -4.01 4.96 15.89
N GLN A 27 -5.15 4.75 16.57
CA GLN A 27 -5.48 3.48 17.21
C GLN A 27 -5.69 2.37 16.18
N GLU A 28 -6.27 2.70 15.02
CA GLU A 28 -6.61 1.73 13.98
C GLU A 28 -5.42 1.38 13.07
N VAL A 29 -4.36 2.20 13.07
CA VAL A 29 -3.16 2.01 12.24
C VAL A 29 -2.58 0.62 12.41
N ARG A 30 -2.32 0.19 13.65
CA ARG A 30 -1.73 -1.13 13.93
C ARG A 30 -2.64 -2.27 13.50
N ARG A 31 -3.95 -2.12 13.71
CA ARG A 31 -4.95 -3.12 13.35
C ARG A 31 -5.03 -3.29 11.83
N LEU A 32 -5.07 -2.18 11.09
CA LEU A 32 -5.07 -2.20 9.62
C LEU A 32 -3.75 -2.75 9.06
N ALA A 33 -2.59 -2.35 9.61
CA ALA A 33 -1.31 -2.90 9.20
C ALA A 33 -1.27 -4.43 9.34
N GLY A 34 -1.73 -4.96 10.48
CA GLY A 34 -1.82 -6.41 10.71
C GLY A 34 -2.80 -7.12 9.76
N LEU A 35 -3.98 -6.53 9.53
CA LEU A 35 -4.95 -7.06 8.58
C LEU A 35 -4.41 -7.08 7.15
N MET A 36 -3.83 -5.97 6.69
CA MET A 36 -3.28 -5.85 5.34
C MET A 36 -2.12 -6.82 5.12
N ALA A 37 -1.18 -6.90 6.08
CA ALA A 37 -0.07 -7.86 6.00
C ALA A 37 -0.53 -9.32 5.90
N LYS A 38 -1.61 -9.68 6.62
CA LYS A 38 -2.16 -11.04 6.63
C LYS A 38 -3.04 -11.35 5.42
N PHE A 39 -3.77 -10.36 4.91
CA PHE A 39 -4.86 -10.54 3.96
C PHE A 39 -4.66 -9.77 2.64
N SER A 40 -3.43 -9.68 2.14
CA SER A 40 -3.09 -9.05 0.85
C SER A 40 -2.66 -10.01 -0.26
N ASN A 41 -3.05 -11.29 -0.22
CA ASN A 41 -2.63 -12.26 -1.23
C ASN A 41 -3.39 -12.14 -2.57
N ARG A 42 -4.45 -11.35 -2.60
CA ARG A 42 -5.31 -11.17 -3.78
C ARG A 42 -5.22 -9.74 -4.28
N LEU A 43 -5.25 -9.58 -5.61
CA LEU A 43 -5.17 -8.26 -6.27
C LEU A 43 -6.25 -7.30 -5.77
N VAL A 44 -7.51 -7.76 -5.69
CA VAL A 44 -8.63 -6.94 -5.20
C VAL A 44 -8.40 -6.38 -3.80
N SER A 45 -7.81 -7.17 -2.88
CA SER A 45 -7.45 -6.69 -1.55
C SER A 45 -6.35 -5.63 -1.62
N LYS A 46 -5.29 -5.87 -2.40
CA LYS A 46 -4.20 -4.90 -2.59
C LYS A 46 -4.75 -3.57 -3.14
N CYS A 47 -5.60 -3.60 -4.16
CA CYS A 47 -6.21 -2.41 -4.74
C CYS A 47 -6.99 -1.61 -3.69
N ILE A 48 -7.85 -2.26 -2.91
CA ILE A 48 -8.63 -1.59 -1.85
C ILE A 48 -7.72 -0.99 -0.79
N TYR A 49 -6.72 -1.74 -0.34
CA TYR A 49 -5.79 -1.25 0.68
C TYR A 49 -4.97 -0.06 0.19
N ILE A 50 -4.50 -0.08 -1.06
CA ILE A 50 -3.78 1.05 -1.66
C ILE A 50 -4.68 2.28 -1.71
N GLN A 51 -5.95 2.16 -2.10
CA GLN A 51 -6.87 3.30 -2.09
C GLN A 51 -7.11 3.85 -0.68
N ILE A 52 -7.29 2.98 0.32
CA ILE A 52 -7.38 3.42 1.72
C ILE A 52 -6.13 4.22 2.11
N LEU A 53 -4.94 3.73 1.79
CA LEU A 53 -3.68 4.40 2.12
C LEU A 53 -3.51 5.73 1.38
N LYS A 54 -3.90 5.83 0.10
CA LYS A 54 -3.89 7.08 -0.68
C LYS A 54 -4.87 8.12 -0.12
N CYS A 55 -5.98 7.68 0.48
CA CYS A 55 -6.94 8.55 1.17
C CYS A 55 -6.57 8.86 2.64
N THR A 56 -5.47 8.32 3.16
CA THR A 56 -5.09 8.48 4.57
C THR A 56 -4.27 9.74 4.77
N ASP A 57 -4.60 10.51 5.81
CA ASP A 57 -3.85 11.72 6.18
C ASP A 57 -2.37 11.43 6.39
N THR A 58 -1.49 12.35 5.99
CA THR A 58 -0.03 12.15 5.93
C THR A 58 0.56 11.66 7.25
N GLU A 59 0.06 12.16 8.40
CA GLU A 59 0.52 11.73 9.72
C GLU A 59 0.21 10.25 9.98
N LEU A 60 -1.04 9.82 9.74
CA LEU A 60 -1.47 8.44 9.93
C LEU A 60 -0.82 7.51 8.90
N LEU A 61 -0.62 7.99 7.67
CA LEU A 61 0.13 7.26 6.64
C LEU A 61 1.57 7.03 7.13
N GLY A 62 2.25 8.05 7.67
CA GLY A 62 3.58 7.91 8.26
C GLY A 62 3.62 6.85 9.38
N GLN A 63 2.65 6.85 10.28
CA GLN A 63 2.53 5.84 11.34
C GLN A 63 2.31 4.43 10.78
N PHE A 64 1.46 4.30 9.75
CA PHE A 64 1.23 3.02 9.06
C PHE A 64 2.51 2.50 8.43
N MET A 65 3.22 3.36 7.71
CA MET A 65 4.49 3.01 7.08
C MET A 65 5.52 2.56 8.12
N GLY A 66 5.59 3.24 9.27
CA GLY A 66 6.44 2.87 10.41
C GLY A 66 6.06 1.52 11.06
N THR A 67 4.81 1.08 10.96
CA THR A 67 4.30 -0.20 11.49
C THR A 67 4.47 -1.35 10.47
N GLY A 68 5.49 -1.28 9.62
CA GLY A 68 5.77 -2.30 8.60
C GLY A 68 5.12 -2.06 7.24
N GLY A 69 4.42 -0.93 7.04
CA GLY A 69 3.88 -0.55 5.74
C GLY A 69 4.96 -0.41 4.66
N TRP A 70 6.18 0.03 5.01
CA TRP A 70 7.32 0.06 4.06
C TRP A 70 7.63 -1.32 3.46
N THR A 71 7.69 -2.35 4.31
CA THR A 71 7.96 -3.71 3.88
C THR A 71 6.80 -4.24 3.03
N LEU A 72 5.56 -3.97 3.45
CA LEU A 72 4.37 -4.41 2.74
C LEU A 72 4.28 -3.83 1.33
N THR A 73 4.44 -2.51 1.20
CA THR A 73 4.41 -1.80 -0.08
C THR A 73 5.56 -2.25 -0.99
N HIS A 74 6.76 -2.48 -0.43
CA HIS A 74 7.88 -3.02 -1.20
C HIS A 74 7.59 -4.43 -1.75
N MET A 75 7.02 -5.31 -0.93
CA MET A 75 6.62 -6.65 -1.40
C MET A 75 5.57 -6.57 -2.51
N TRP A 76 4.56 -5.70 -2.38
CA TRP A 76 3.55 -5.52 -3.44
C TRP A 76 4.17 -4.96 -4.72
N LEU A 77 5.11 -4.02 -4.62
CA LEU A 77 5.80 -3.45 -5.78
C LEU A 77 6.61 -4.53 -6.51
N GLN A 78 7.40 -5.31 -5.77
CA GLN A 78 8.21 -6.39 -6.32
C GLN A 78 7.34 -7.45 -7.02
N ASP A 79 6.23 -7.84 -6.40
CA ASP A 79 5.26 -8.77 -6.98
C ASP A 79 4.59 -8.20 -8.25
N GLY A 80 4.20 -6.92 -8.23
CA GLY A 80 3.64 -6.23 -9.38
C GLY A 80 4.58 -6.20 -10.58
N ILE A 81 5.87 -5.91 -10.35
CA ILE A 81 6.92 -5.93 -11.37
C ILE A 81 7.10 -7.36 -11.91
N LEU A 82 7.27 -8.35 -11.03
CA LEU A 82 7.51 -9.74 -11.42
C LEU A 82 6.36 -10.30 -12.27
N THR A 83 5.12 -9.95 -11.91
CA THR A 83 3.91 -10.38 -12.62
C THR A 83 3.55 -9.49 -13.82
N LYS A 84 4.36 -8.45 -14.11
CA LYS A 84 4.12 -7.45 -15.17
C LYS A 84 2.75 -6.77 -15.05
N ASN A 85 2.24 -6.63 -13.84
CA ASN A 85 0.98 -5.91 -13.57
C ASN A 85 1.26 -4.41 -13.39
N TYR A 86 1.57 -3.73 -14.49
CA TYR A 86 1.93 -2.32 -14.48
C TYR A 86 0.86 -1.38 -13.91
N PRO A 87 -0.46 -1.62 -14.08
CA PRO A 87 -1.48 -0.83 -13.40
C PRO A 87 -1.35 -0.88 -11.86
N LEU A 88 -1.08 -2.07 -11.29
CA LEU A 88 -0.82 -2.18 -9.86
C LEU A 88 0.48 -1.47 -9.46
N VAL A 89 1.54 -1.60 -10.28
CA VAL A 89 2.82 -0.91 -10.04
C VAL A 89 2.60 0.60 -9.99
N GLN A 90 1.86 1.16 -10.95
CA GLN A 90 1.53 2.59 -10.99
C GLN A 90 0.81 3.04 -9.70
N GLU A 91 -0.24 2.34 -9.28
CA GLU A 91 -0.95 2.67 -8.05
C GLU A 91 -0.04 2.66 -6.81
N ILE A 92 0.94 1.74 -6.76
CA ILE A 92 1.92 1.68 -5.68
C ILE A 92 2.93 2.83 -5.76
N LEU A 93 3.38 3.21 -6.96
CA LEU A 93 4.27 4.36 -7.15
C LEU A 93 3.57 5.66 -6.72
N GLU A 94 2.29 5.83 -7.08
CA GLU A 94 1.48 6.97 -6.64
C GLU A 94 1.33 7.00 -5.12
N LEU A 95 1.11 5.85 -4.48
CA LEU A 95 1.13 5.75 -3.01
C LEU A 95 2.48 6.17 -2.43
N LEU A 96 3.59 5.69 -3.00
CA LEU A 96 4.94 6.04 -2.52
C LEU A 96 5.25 7.53 -2.64
N LEU A 97 4.65 8.25 -3.60
CA LEU A 97 4.76 9.70 -3.71
C LEU A 97 4.06 10.45 -2.57
N LEU A 98 3.03 9.84 -1.96
CA LEU A 98 2.30 10.42 -0.83
C LEU A 98 2.97 10.11 0.51
N CYS A 99 3.82 9.09 0.57
CA CYS A 99 4.49 8.68 1.80
C CYS A 99 5.53 9.72 2.25
N PRO A 100 5.64 10.00 3.57
CA PRO A 100 6.75 10.79 4.09
C PRO A 100 8.05 9.98 4.00
N VAL A 101 8.89 10.29 3.01
CA VAL A 101 10.17 9.59 2.77
C VAL A 101 11.32 10.37 3.42
N ASP A 102 12.15 9.67 4.20
CA ASP A 102 13.42 10.17 4.70
C ASP A 102 14.62 9.34 4.20
N VAL A 103 15.84 9.84 4.46
CA VAL A 103 17.08 9.22 4.01
C VAL A 103 17.27 7.80 4.58
N ASP A 104 16.83 7.56 5.81
CA ASP A 104 16.96 6.25 6.45
C ASP A 104 15.99 5.23 5.84
N ARG A 105 14.78 5.66 5.47
CA ARG A 105 13.82 4.83 4.73
C ARG A 105 14.35 4.45 3.35
N LEU A 106 15.01 5.36 2.63
CA LEU A 106 15.63 5.05 1.33
C LEU A 106 16.70 3.97 1.41
N LYS A 107 17.32 3.77 2.58
CA LYS A 107 18.32 2.72 2.82
C LYS A 107 17.72 1.41 3.33
N SER A 108 16.45 1.42 3.73
CA SER A 108 15.84 0.32 4.49
C SER A 108 15.53 -0.93 3.64
N ASN A 109 15.30 -0.77 2.34
CA ASN A 109 15.03 -1.88 1.42
C ASN A 109 15.46 -1.52 -0.02
N SER A 110 15.15 -2.41 -0.97
CA SER A 110 15.50 -2.21 -2.38
C SER A 110 14.46 -1.42 -3.18
N ALA A 111 13.40 -0.88 -2.57
CA ALA A 111 12.35 -0.16 -3.28
C ALA A 111 12.89 1.00 -4.14
N PRO A 112 13.82 1.87 -3.65
CA PRO A 112 14.36 2.94 -4.49
C PRO A 112 15.13 2.44 -5.72
N LYS A 113 15.77 1.27 -5.61
CA LYS A 113 16.46 0.64 -6.74
C LYS A 113 15.46 0.16 -7.79
N LEU A 114 14.36 -0.47 -7.35
CA LEU A 114 13.27 -0.90 -8.23
C LEU A 114 12.64 0.29 -8.96
N VAL A 115 12.33 1.38 -8.24
CA VAL A 115 11.79 2.62 -8.84
C VAL A 115 12.77 3.19 -9.88
N LYS A 116 14.07 3.21 -9.58
CA LYS A 116 15.11 3.67 -10.52
C LYS A 116 15.28 2.76 -11.74
N GLN A 117 15.00 1.47 -11.61
CA GLN A 117 15.00 0.55 -12.75
C GLN A 117 13.81 0.84 -13.65
N LEU A 118 12.61 0.94 -13.08
CA LEU A 118 11.39 1.30 -13.80
C LEU A 118 11.51 2.64 -14.52
N SER A 119 12.17 3.64 -13.94
CA SER A 119 12.36 4.95 -14.58
C SER A 119 13.30 4.93 -15.80
N LYS A 120 14.05 3.84 -16.01
CA LYS A 120 15.00 3.67 -17.11
C LYS A 120 14.49 2.71 -18.18
N GLU A 121 13.50 1.88 -17.84
CA GLU A 121 12.86 1.00 -18.79
C GLU A 121 12.00 1.86 -19.72
N SER A 122 12.46 2.05 -20.95
CA SER A 122 11.62 2.54 -22.03
C SER A 122 10.62 1.42 -22.36
N HIS A 123 9.40 1.56 -21.86
CA HIS A 123 8.29 0.74 -22.33
C HIS A 123 7.91 1.24 -23.73
N GLU A 124 8.40 0.56 -24.77
CA GLU A 124 7.88 0.65 -26.14
C GLU A 124 6.55 -0.10 -26.26
#